data_AF-A0A1G4RZR0-F1
#
_entry.id   AF-A0A1G4RZR0-F1
#
_cell.length_a   1.000
_cell.length_b   1.000
_cell.length_c   1.000
_cell.angle_alpha   90.00
_cell.angle_beta   90.00
_cell.angle_gamma   90.00
#
_symmetry.space_group_name_H-M   'P 1'
#
loop_
_entity.id
_entity.type
_entity.pdbx_description
1 polymer ?
#
loop_
_entity_poly.entity_id
_entity_poly.type
_entity_poly.pdbx_seq_one_letter_code
_entity_poly.pdbx_strand_id
1 'polypeptide(L)' 'MKAGEKHYKCVNSKTGYAIYYHSLGRELSNEEVKAELEKIRARVAIQNGIYLETLYWEEMKQDAELTQ' A
#
# COMPACT_ATOMS: atom_id res chain seq x y z
N MET A 1 4.97 -9.60 -9.43
CA MET A 1 3.54 -9.23 -9.42
C MET A 1 2.77 -10.46 -9.88
N LYS A 2 1.91 -11.04 -9.05
CA LYS A 2 1.07 -12.16 -9.48
C LYS A 2 -0.15 -11.59 -10.21
N ALA A 3 -0.55 -12.23 -11.29
CA ALA A 3 -1.73 -11.81 -12.04
C ALA A 3 -2.97 -11.85 -11.13
N GLY A 4 -3.60 -10.69 -10.94
CA GLY A 4 -4.82 -10.57 -10.12
C GLY A 4 -4.62 -10.16 -8.66
N GLU A 5 -3.41 -9.77 -8.23
CA GLU A 5 -3.23 -9.09 -6.94
C GLU A 5 -3.22 -7.57 -7.12
N LYS A 6 -3.81 -6.83 -6.18
CA LYS A 6 -3.63 -5.38 -6.08
C LYS A 6 -2.41 -5.08 -5.24
N HIS A 7 -1.50 -4.28 -5.79
CA HIS A 7 -0.24 -3.95 -5.14
C HIS A 7 -0.30 -2.52 -4.60
N TYR A 8 0.15 -2.33 -3.36
CA TYR A 8 0.11 -1.04 -2.67
C TYR A 8 1.48 -0.71 -2.10
N LYS A 9 1.82 0.57 -2.09
CA LYS A 9 2.97 1.12 -1.36
C LYS A 9 2.49 2.07 -0.27
N CYS A 10 3.03 1.92 0.93
CA CYS A 10 2.81 2.83 2.04
C CYS A 10 3.85 3.94 1.98
N VAL A 11 3.40 5.17 1.80
CA VAL A 11 4.25 6.35 1.58
C VAL A 11 4.20 7.24 2.81
N ASN A 12 5.36 7.77 3.22
CA ASN A 12 5.44 8.80 4.23
C ASN A 12 5.39 10.19 3.57
N SER A 13 4.30 10.92 3.80
CA SER A 13 4.05 12.25 3.21
C SER A 13 5.07 13.32 3.59
N LYS A 14 5.82 13.14 4.69
CA LYS A 14 6.88 14.08 5.11
C LYS A 14 8.18 13.89 4.33
N THR A 15 8.42 12.72 3.77
CA THR A 15 9.67 12.38 3.08
C THR A 15 9.48 12.04 1.60
N GLY A 16 8.26 11.69 1.21
CA GLY A 16 7.94 11.16 -0.13
C GLY A 16 8.36 9.70 -0.34
N TYR A 17 8.95 9.04 0.66
CA TYR A 17 9.46 7.68 0.50
C TYR A 17 8.38 6.63 0.73
N ALA A 18 8.40 5.61 -0.14
CA ALA A 18 7.72 4.35 0.13
C ALA A 18 8.50 3.58 1.20
N ILE A 19 7.83 3.28 2.31
CA ILE A 19 8.45 2.63 3.47
C ILE A 19 7.99 1.18 3.66
N TYR A 20 6.96 0.77 2.93
CA TYR A 20 6.45 -0.59 2.96
C TYR A 20 5.66 -0.91 1.69
N TYR A 21 5.66 -2.17 1.28
CA TYR A 21 4.89 -2.66 0.14
C TYR A 21 3.99 -3.81 0.58
N HIS A 22 2.76 -3.85 0.08
CA HIS A 22 1.81 -4.89 0.40
C HIS A 22 0.99 -5.29 -0.81
N SER A 23 0.57 -6.56 -0.86
CA SER A 23 -0.26 -7.10 -1.94
C SER A 23 -1.50 -7.73 -1.34
N LEU A 24 -2.65 -7.46 -1.94
CA LEU A 24 -3.94 -8.00 -1.53
C LEU A 24 -4.58 -8.74 -2.71
N GLY A 25 -5.31 -9.82 -2.41
CA GLY A 25 -6.06 -10.55 -3.42
C GLY A 25 -7.20 -9.70 -4.01
N ARG A 26 -7.53 -9.91 -5.29
CA ARG A 26 -8.62 -9.20 -5.98
C ARG A 26 -10.02 -9.55 -5.47
N GLU A 27 -10.15 -10.65 -4.73
CA GLU A 27 -11.42 -11.13 -4.19
C GLU A 27 -11.95 -10.26 -3.05
N LEU A 28 -11.09 -9.44 -2.45
CA LEU A 28 -11.48 -8.51 -1.40
C LEU A 28 -12.29 -7.35 -1.97
N SER A 29 -13.39 -7.04 -1.29
CA SER A 29 -14.15 -5.80 -1.48
C SER A 29 -13.31 -4.56 -1.15
N ASN A 30 -13.73 -3.39 -1.62
CA ASN A 30 -13.03 -2.15 -1.33
C ASN A 30 -12.98 -1.83 0.17
N GLU A 31 -14.04 -2.18 0.91
CA GLU A 31 -14.14 -2.04 2.35
C GLU A 31 -13.14 -2.96 3.07
N GLU A 32 -13.02 -4.22 2.64
CA GLU A 32 -12.04 -5.17 3.19
C GLU A 32 -10.62 -4.74 2.88
N VAL A 33 -10.35 -4.28 1.65
CA VAL A 33 -9.04 -3.73 1.27
C VAL A 33 -8.68 -2.56 2.18
N LYS A 34 -9.58 -1.59 2.37
CA LYS A 34 -9.34 -0.45 3.24
C LYS A 34 -9.07 -0.88 4.67
N ALA A 35 -9.87 -1.80 5.21
CA ALA A 35 -9.70 -2.29 6.58
C ALA A 35 -8.35 -2.99 6.79
N GLU A 36 -7.91 -3.84 5.85
CA GLU A 36 -6.61 -4.51 5.92
C GLU A 36 -5.45 -3.53 5.80
N LEU A 37 -5.54 -2.58 4.86
CA LEU A 37 -4.52 -1.55 4.68
C LEU A 37 -4.39 -0.65 5.92
N GLU A 38 -5.48 -0.31 6.61
CA GLU A 38 -5.42 0.47 7.86
C GLU A 38 -4.73 -0.28 9.00
N LYS A 39 -5.02 -1.57 9.19
CA LYS A 39 -4.33 -2.41 10.19
C LYS A 39 -2.83 -2.45 9.93
N ILE A 40 -2.44 -2.63 8.66
CA ILE A 40 -1.03 -2.68 8.27
C ILE A 40 -0.37 -1.31 8.41
N ARG A 41 -1.07 -0.22 8.08
CA ARG A 41 -0.58 1.16 8.25
C ARG A 41 -0.22 1.44 9.70
N ALA A 42 -1.09 1.07 10.64
CA ALA A 42 -0.83 1.17 12.08
C ALA A 42 0.39 0.35 12.50
N ARG A 43 0.52 -0.89 12.02
CA ARG A 43 1.68 -1.74 12.30
C ARG A 43 2.98 -1.13 11.79
N VAL A 44 2.99 -0.64 10.55
CA VAL A 44 4.16 -0.01 9.91
C VAL A 44 4.56 1.25 10.66
N ALA A 45 3.60 2.10 11.07
CA ALA A 45 3.87 3.29 11.87
C ALA A 45 4.58 2.94 13.20
N ILE A 46 4.05 1.96 13.94
CA ILE A 46 4.61 1.52 15.23
C ILE A 46 6.03 0.95 15.03
N GLN A 47 6.22 0.06 14.05
CA GLN A 47 7.51 -0.59 13.80
C GLN A 47 8.63 0.38 13.41
N ASN A 48 8.28 1.50 12.78
CA ASN A 48 9.24 2.50 12.31
C ASN A 48 9.31 3.75 13.19
N GLY A 49 8.52 3.84 14.27
CA GLY A 49 8.44 5.04 15.11
C GLY A 49 7.94 6.27 14.36
N ILE A 50 7.04 6.09 13.38
CA ILE A 50 6.51 7.16 12.52
C ILE A 50 5.12 7.55 13.00
N TYR A 51 4.80 8.84 12.95
CA TYR A 51 3.45 9.33 13.22
C TYR A 51 2.46 8.81 12.17
N LEU A 52 1.42 8.10 12.61
CA LEU A 52 0.48 7.37 11.74
C LEU A 52 -0.14 8.24 10.63
N GLU A 53 -0.55 9.46 10.96
CA GLU A 53 -1.21 10.38 10.01
C GLU A 53 -0.28 10.90 8.91
N THR A 54 1.03 10.61 8.99
CA THR A 54 1.95 10.88 7.89
C THR A 54 2.00 9.77 6.86
N LEU A 55 1.39 8.61 7.14
CA LEU A 55 1.39 7.46 6.25
C LEU A 55 0.08 7.38 5.45
N TYR A 56 0.21 7.06 4.18
CA TYR A 56 -0.93 6.78 3.31
C TYR A 56 -0.58 5.70 2.30
N TRP A 57 -1.61 5.09 1.69
CA TRP A 57 -1.43 4.05 0.69
C TRP A 57 -1.64 4.60 -0.71
N GLU A 58 -0.74 4.25 -1.62
CA GLU A 58 -0.90 4.43 -3.05
C GLU A 58 -1.01 3.06 -3.71
N GLU A 59 -2.07 2.86 -4.51
CA GLU A 59 -2.17 1.68 -5.37
C GLU A 59 -1.16 1.80 -6.52
N MET A 60 -0.34 0.77 -6.68
CA MET A 60 0.59 0.65 -7.79
C MET A 60 -0.20 0.18 -9.00
N LYS A 61 -0.53 1.11 -9.89
CA LYS A 61 -1.08 0.75 -11.19
C LYS A 61 -0.04 -0.09 -11.92
N GLN A 62 -0.47 -1.23 -12.47
CA GLN A 62 0.30 -1.92 -13.47
C GLN A 62 0.27 -1.03 -14.71
N ASP A 63 1.34 -0.26 -14.94
CA ASP A 63 1.49 0.44 -16.20
C ASP A 63 1.56 -0.63 -17.29
N ALA A 64 0.47 -0.76 -18.05
CA ALA A 64 0.41 -1.52 -19.28
C ALA A 64 1.14 -0.76 -20.40
N GLU A 65 2.39 -0.36 -20.17
CA GLU A 65 3.28 0.22 -21.18
C GLU A 65 4.71 -0.25 -20.94
N LEU A 66 4.97 -1.52 -21.28
CA LEU A 66 6.24 -1.89 -21.87
C LEU A 66 5.97 -2.17 -23.34
N THR A 67 5.85 -1.08 -24.09
CA THR A 67 6.02 -1.06 -25.54
C THR A 67 7.46 -1.47 -25.83
N GLN A 68 7.66 -2.64 -26.43
CA GLN A 68 8.79 -2.96 -27.31
C GLN A 68 8.30 -3.83 -28.46
#